data_AF-J7L8W1-F1
#
_entry.id   AF-J7L8W1-F1
#
_cell.length_a   1.000
_cell.length_b   1.000
_cell.length_c   1.000
_cell.angle_alpha   90.00
_cell.angle_beta   90.00
_cell.angle_gamma   90.00
#
_symmetry.space_group_name_H-M   'P 1'
#
loop_
_entity.id
_entity.type
_entity.pdbx_description
1 polymer ?
#
loop_
_entity_poly.entity_id
_entity_poly.type
_entity_poly.pdbx_seq_one_letter_code
_entity_poly.pdbx_strand_id
1 'polypeptide(L)'
;MAGETQITLVGNLVDDPELRFTNSGAAVASFRVASTPRTFDRQSGEWKDGESMFLTCSVWRQYAENVAESLQRGMRVIVQGRLRQRSYETREGEKRTVFEVDVEEVGPALRSATAKVTKTQRQGGGFGGGGGGFGGGQPQGGGYGNQGGGFGGPQGGRSGPPADDPWATNGGGGGFGGGGGASDPAVRNRRVISSMSQPIPGRTPGLLRRSTTMAKPAARKPKKKVCLFCQEKQSYIDYKDTTLLRKFISERGKIRARRVTGNCTQHQRDVATAIKNAREVALLPYTSTAR
;
A
#
# COMPACT_ATOMS: atom_id res chain seq x y z
N MET A 1 -19.85 -10.66 15.90
CA MET A 1 -20.47 -9.81 14.84
C MET A 1 -20.78 -8.47 15.47
N ALA A 2 -20.08 -7.40 15.10
CA ALA A 2 -20.43 -6.05 15.57
C ALA A 2 -20.94 -5.27 14.37
N GLY A 3 -22.27 -5.24 14.20
CA GLY A 3 -22.96 -4.52 13.11
C GLY A 3 -22.95 -3.01 13.32
N GLU A 4 -21.80 -2.46 13.71
CA GLU A 4 -21.63 -1.03 13.93
C GLU A 4 -21.49 -0.34 12.57
N THR A 5 -22.25 0.74 12.36
CA THR A 5 -22.21 1.49 11.10
C THR A 5 -20.91 2.29 11.04
N GLN A 6 -19.92 1.79 10.30
CA GLN A 6 -18.69 2.52 10.05
C GLN A 6 -18.92 3.63 9.03
N ILE A 7 -18.33 4.80 9.29
CA ILE A 7 -18.37 5.95 8.41
C ILE A 7 -16.96 6.52 8.24
N THR A 8 -16.67 7.00 7.03
CA THR A 8 -15.48 7.79 6.74
C THR A 8 -15.91 9.19 6.32
N LEU A 9 -15.37 10.18 6.98
CA LEU A 9 -15.65 11.59 6.79
C LEU A 9 -14.38 12.31 6.37
N VAL A 10 -14.48 13.17 5.37
CA VAL A 10 -13.38 14.05 4.96
C VAL A 10 -13.89 15.47 4.94
N GLY A 11 -13.30 16.33 5.75
CA GLY A 11 -13.80 17.68 5.94
C GLY A 11 -12.80 18.57 6.65
N ASN A 12 -13.24 19.77 7.00
CA ASN A 12 -12.43 20.73 7.75
C ASN A 12 -12.96 20.83 9.19
N LEU A 13 -12.06 21.06 10.14
CA LEU A 13 -12.44 21.34 11.52
C LEU A 13 -13.13 22.70 11.63
N VAL A 14 -14.29 22.73 12.27
CA VAL A 14 -15.08 23.96 12.48
C VAL A 14 -14.48 24.80 13.61
N ASP A 15 -13.99 24.11 14.64
CA ASP A 15 -13.44 24.61 15.89
C ASP A 15 -12.15 23.86 16.24
N ASP A 16 -11.37 24.42 17.17
CA ASP A 16 -10.22 23.71 17.74
C ASP A 16 -10.71 22.54 18.61
N PRO A 17 -10.01 21.39 18.63
CA PRO A 17 -10.44 20.25 19.43
C PRO A 17 -10.49 20.57 20.93
N GLU A 18 -11.67 20.41 21.53
CA GLU A 18 -11.85 20.67 22.96
C GLU A 18 -11.46 19.43 23.77
N LEU A 19 -10.34 19.51 24.48
CA LEU A 19 -9.85 18.46 25.37
C LEU A 19 -10.46 18.60 26.77
N ARG A 20 -11.11 17.55 27.26
CA ARG A 20 -11.66 17.44 28.62
C ARG A 20 -11.17 16.16 29.28
N PHE A 21 -11.21 16.12 30.61
CA PHE A 21 -10.91 14.93 31.40
C PHE A 21 -12.15 14.47 32.16
N THR A 22 -12.40 13.17 32.17
CA THR A 22 -13.45 12.56 33.00
C THR A 22 -13.01 12.53 34.47
N ASN A 23 -13.96 12.29 35.38
CA ASN A 23 -13.65 12.09 36.81
C ASN A 23 -12.69 10.92 37.07
N SER A 24 -12.61 9.96 36.14
CA SER A 24 -11.66 8.84 36.17
C SER A 24 -10.27 9.18 35.61
N GLY A 25 -10.04 10.43 35.19
CA GLY A 25 -8.79 10.89 34.60
C GLY A 25 -8.60 10.52 33.12
N ALA A 26 -9.62 9.97 32.45
CA ALA A 26 -9.52 9.65 31.03
C ALA A 26 -9.72 10.91 30.17
N ALA A 27 -8.78 11.19 29.27
CA ALA A 27 -8.90 12.25 28.29
C ALA A 27 -9.98 11.95 27.25
N VAL A 28 -10.76 12.98 26.88
CA VAL A 28 -11.71 12.97 25.76
C VAL A 28 -11.57 14.26 24.99
N ALA A 29 -11.41 14.19 23.68
CA ALA A 29 -11.42 15.37 22.81
C ALA A 29 -12.64 15.33 21.91
N SER A 30 -13.35 16.45 21.84
CA SER A 30 -14.51 16.64 20.96
C SER A 30 -14.23 17.75 19.97
N PHE A 31 -14.57 17.51 18.70
CA PHE A 31 -14.40 18.48 17.63
C PHE A 31 -15.48 18.29 16.56
N ARG A 32 -15.79 19.35 15.83
CA ARG A 32 -16.80 19.29 14.76
C ARG A 32 -16.17 19.36 13.38
N VAL A 33 -16.58 18.46 12.49
CA VAL A 33 -16.09 18.39 11.12
C VAL A 33 -17.18 18.81 10.14
N ALA A 34 -16.84 19.78 9.28
CA ALA A 34 -17.67 20.20 8.15
C ALA A 34 -17.22 19.47 6.87
N SER A 35 -18.11 18.65 6.32
CA SER A 35 -17.92 17.98 5.03
C SER A 35 -18.77 18.65 3.98
N THR A 36 -18.14 19.47 3.15
CA THR A 36 -18.78 20.14 2.02
C THR A 36 -18.49 19.37 0.72
N PRO A 37 -19.50 18.71 0.11
CA PRO A 37 -19.33 18.08 -1.18
C PRO A 37 -19.20 19.15 -2.27
N ARG A 38 -18.25 18.97 -3.20
CA ARG A 38 -18.15 19.80 -4.41
C ARG A 38 -18.73 19.06 -5.59
N THR A 39 -19.71 19.66 -6.27
CA THR A 39 -20.33 19.10 -7.47
C THR A 39 -19.99 19.96 -8.68
N PHE A 40 -19.74 19.32 -9.82
CA PHE A 40 -19.44 20.01 -11.07
C PHE A 40 -20.74 20.33 -11.79
N ASP A 41 -21.03 21.61 -11.97
CA ASP A 41 -22.18 22.05 -12.76
C ASP A 41 -21.80 22.14 -14.24
N ARG A 42 -22.38 21.24 -15.05
CA ARG A 42 -22.06 21.12 -16.48
C ARG A 42 -22.57 22.30 -17.32
N GLN A 43 -23.53 23.08 -16.83
CA GLN A 43 -24.05 24.22 -17.58
C GLN A 43 -23.20 25.47 -17.40
N SER A 44 -22.72 25.71 -16.17
CA SER A 44 -21.83 26.84 -15.86
C SER A 44 -20.34 26.52 -16.03
N GLY A 45 -19.96 25.24 -16.08
CA GLY A 45 -18.55 24.82 -16.16
C GLY A 45 -17.78 25.04 -14.85
N GLU A 46 -18.49 25.33 -13.75
CA GLU A 46 -17.90 25.67 -12.46
C GLU A 46 -18.13 24.57 -11.42
N TRP A 47 -17.17 24.42 -10.51
CA TRP A 47 -17.31 23.58 -9.32
C TRP A 47 -18.04 24.36 -8.24
N LYS A 48 -19.26 23.95 -7.95
CA LYS A 48 -20.09 24.56 -6.90
C LYS A 48 -20.02 23.73 -5.63
N ASP A 49 -20.03 24.44 -4.50
CA ASP A 49 -20.08 23.84 -3.18
C ASP A 49 -21.55 23.48 -2.87
N GLY A 50 -21.78 22.25 -2.43
CA GLY A 50 -23.09 21.76 -2.03
C GLY A 50 -23.40 22.05 -0.55
N GLU A 51 -24.47 21.43 -0.06
CA GLU A 51 -24.86 21.53 1.34
C GLU A 51 -23.80 20.88 2.25
N SER A 52 -23.36 21.63 3.26
CA SER A 52 -22.34 21.16 4.19
C SER A 52 -22.97 20.29 5.27
N MET A 53 -22.48 19.05 5.38
CA MET A 53 -22.83 18.18 6.49
C MET A 53 -21.88 18.46 7.67
N PHE A 54 -22.43 18.59 8.87
CA PHE A 54 -21.65 18.80 10.09
C PHE A 54 -21.81 17.62 11.03
N LEU A 55 -20.71 16.97 11.39
CA LEU A 55 -20.71 15.86 12.34
C LEU A 55 -19.79 16.18 13.52
N THR A 56 -20.27 15.86 14.73
CA THR A 56 -19.46 15.93 15.94
C THR A 56 -18.71 14.62 16.09
N CYS A 57 -17.40 14.72 16.33
CA CYS A 57 -16.50 13.59 16.49
C CYS A 57 -15.96 13.56 17.92
N SER A 58 -15.89 12.37 18.52
CA SER A 58 -15.28 12.17 19.84
C SER A 58 -14.16 11.15 19.78
N VAL A 59 -13.05 11.46 20.45
CA VAL A 59 -11.85 10.61 20.53
C VAL A 59 -11.39 10.52 21.99
N TRP A 60 -10.78 9.40 22.38
CA TRP A 60 -10.54 9.06 23.78
C TRP A 60 -9.07 8.75 24.08
N ARG A 61 -8.70 8.86 25.37
CA ARG A 61 -7.39 8.51 25.94
C ARG A 61 -6.24 9.30 25.29
N GLN A 62 -5.04 8.72 25.24
CA GLN A 62 -3.86 9.33 24.61
C GLN A 62 -4.13 9.83 23.19
N TYR A 63 -5.07 9.23 22.45
CA TYR A 63 -5.41 9.72 21.12
C TYR A 63 -6.09 11.11 21.17
N ALA A 64 -6.90 11.37 22.20
CA ALA A 64 -7.49 12.68 22.41
C ALA A 64 -6.44 13.78 22.63
N GLU A 65 -5.41 13.48 23.42
CA GLU A 65 -4.28 14.39 23.66
C GLU A 65 -3.52 14.69 22.37
N ASN A 66 -3.17 13.65 21.61
CA ASN A 66 -2.50 13.79 20.32
C ASN A 66 -3.31 14.65 19.34
N VAL A 67 -4.64 14.47 19.30
CA VAL A 67 -5.55 15.23 18.43
C VAL A 67 -5.59 16.70 18.83
N ALA A 68 -5.73 16.99 20.12
CA ALA A 68 -5.76 18.36 20.63
C ALA A 68 -4.43 19.10 20.41
N GLU A 69 -3.29 18.40 20.47
CA GLU A 69 -1.97 18.98 20.19
C GLU A 69 -1.71 19.18 18.69
N SER A 70 -2.20 18.27 17.85
CA SER A 70 -1.84 18.24 16.42
C SER A 70 -2.79 19.01 15.51
N LEU A 71 -4.06 19.14 15.90
CA LEU A 71 -5.12 19.64 15.02
C LEU A 71 -5.67 20.98 15.51
N GLN A 72 -6.00 21.86 14.56
CA GLN A 72 -6.59 23.17 14.81
C GLN A 72 -7.75 23.43 13.85
N ARG A 73 -8.56 24.43 14.18
CA ARG A 73 -9.65 24.95 13.36
C ARG A 73 -9.20 25.18 11.92
N GLY A 74 -10.04 24.77 10.97
CA GLY A 74 -9.81 24.93 9.55
C GLY A 74 -8.91 23.86 8.92
N MET A 75 -8.18 23.06 9.72
CA MET A 75 -7.39 21.97 9.18
C MET A 75 -8.29 20.92 8.52
N ARG A 76 -7.86 20.43 7.36
CA ARG A 76 -8.54 19.34 6.67
C ARG A 76 -8.16 18.02 7.31
N VAL A 77 -9.15 17.21 7.67
CA VAL A 77 -8.95 15.92 8.34
C VAL A 77 -9.68 14.81 7.59
N ILE A 78 -9.14 13.60 7.73
CA ILE A 78 -9.82 12.35 7.39
C ILE A 78 -10.15 11.70 8.73
N VAL A 79 -11.42 11.36 8.92
CA VAL A 79 -11.92 10.71 10.13
C VAL A 79 -12.59 9.41 9.73
N GLN A 80 -12.23 8.33 10.39
CA GLN A 80 -12.92 7.04 10.32
C GLN A 80 -13.43 6.70 11.72
N GLY A 81 -14.65 6.22 11.80
CA GLY A 81 -15.21 5.80 13.08
C GLY A 81 -16.57 5.18 12.94
N ARG A 82 -17.25 5.08 14.07
CA ARG A 82 -18.57 4.46 14.19
C ARG A 82 -19.62 5.54 14.37
N LEU A 83 -20.64 5.52 13.52
CA LEU A 83 -21.76 6.45 13.60
C LEU A 83 -22.67 6.05 14.77
N ARG A 84 -22.85 6.95 15.72
CA ARG A 84 -23.77 6.82 16.85
C ARG A 84 -24.92 7.80 16.66
N GLN A 85 -26.13 7.32 16.88
CA GLN A 85 -27.31 8.15 17.00
C GLN A 85 -27.64 8.29 18.49
N ARG A 86 -27.70 9.52 18.99
CA ARG A 86 -28.08 9.82 20.36
C ARG A 86 -29.33 10.68 20.36
N SER A 87 -30.35 10.25 21.11
CA SER A 87 -31.52 11.08 21.41
C SER A 87 -31.35 11.71 22.78
N TYR A 88 -31.55 13.03 22.89
CA TYR A 88 -31.66 13.70 24.17
C TYR A 88 -32.89 14.60 24.20
N GLU A 89 -33.44 14.78 25.39
CA GLU A 89 -34.53 15.71 25.64
C GLU A 89 -33.93 17.07 25.97
N THR A 90 -34.33 18.08 25.21
CA THR A 90 -34.01 19.47 25.53
C THR A 90 -34.75 19.89 26.81
N ARG A 91 -34.33 21.00 27.41
CA ARG A 91 -35.00 21.55 28.60
C ARG A 91 -36.47 21.90 28.36
N GLU A 92 -36.88 22.02 27.10
CA GLU A 92 -38.22 22.32 26.63
C GLU A 92 -39.06 21.04 26.38
N GLY A 93 -38.50 19.85 26.66
CA GLY A 93 -39.18 18.56 26.47
C GLY A 93 -39.14 18.02 25.03
N GLU A 94 -38.51 18.74 24.09
CA GLU A 94 -38.36 18.28 22.70
C GLU A 94 -37.26 17.22 22.59
N LYS A 95 -37.60 16.04 22.05
CA LYS A 95 -36.65 14.95 21.75
C LYS A 95 -35.87 15.28 20.48
N ARG A 96 -34.59 15.62 20.62
CA ARG A 96 -33.68 15.83 19.49
C ARG A 96 -32.80 14.62 19.27
N THR A 97 -32.62 14.29 18.00
CA THR A 97 -31.67 13.27 17.55
C THR A 97 -30.43 13.95 17.03
N VAL A 98 -29.26 13.53 17.52
CA VAL A 98 -27.95 13.98 17.02
C VAL A 98 -27.15 12.77 16.57
N PHE A 99 -26.42 12.97 15.48
CA PHE A 99 -25.45 12.02 14.96
C PHE A 99 -24.05 12.43 15.41
N GLU A 100 -23.38 11.51 16.06
CA GLU A 100 -22.01 11.65 16.56
C GLU A 100 -21.15 10.53 15.98
N VAL A 101 -19.86 10.77 15.83
CA VAL A 101 -18.91 9.78 15.34
C VAL A 101 -17.94 9.44 16.47
N ASP A 102 -17.98 8.18 16.92
CA ASP A 102 -16.94 7.62 17.78
C ASP A 102 -15.71 7.34 16.91
N VAL A 103 -14.67 8.16 17.06
CA VAL A 103 -13.50 8.12 16.18
C VAL A 103 -12.64 6.90 16.51
N GLU A 104 -12.35 6.10 15.49
CA GLU A 104 -11.37 5.02 15.54
C GLU A 104 -10.03 5.49 14.99
N GLU A 105 -10.04 6.27 13.91
CA GLU A 105 -8.85 6.85 13.29
C GLU A 105 -9.11 8.27 12.79
N VAL A 106 -8.14 9.16 12.98
CA VAL A 106 -8.15 10.53 12.49
C VAL A 106 -6.74 10.97 12.13
N GLY A 107 -6.62 11.71 11.02
CA GLY A 107 -5.37 12.34 10.64
C GLY A 107 -5.56 13.56 9.76
N PRO A 108 -4.57 14.46 9.72
CA PRO A 108 -4.57 15.58 8.79
C PRO A 108 -4.52 15.07 7.34
N ALA A 109 -5.37 15.63 6.49
CA ALA A 109 -5.42 15.29 5.08
C ALA A 109 -4.29 16.01 4.33
N LEU A 110 -3.39 15.24 3.71
CA LEU A 110 -2.25 15.79 2.97
C LEU A 110 -2.60 16.27 1.55
N ARG A 111 -3.90 16.44 1.23
CA ARG A 111 -4.37 16.92 -0.08
C ARG A 111 -3.81 18.31 -0.42
N SER A 112 -3.71 19.17 0.60
CA SER A 112 -3.31 20.57 0.46
C SER A 112 -2.40 21.03 1.60
N ALA A 113 -1.74 20.09 2.27
CA ALA A 113 -0.88 20.35 3.43
C ALA A 113 0.22 19.28 3.53
N THR A 114 1.32 19.63 4.22
CA THR A 114 2.38 18.69 4.62
C THR A 114 2.31 18.44 6.12
N ALA A 115 2.71 17.26 6.59
CA ALA A 115 2.79 16.94 8.01
C ALA A 115 4.13 16.29 8.35
N LYS A 116 4.70 16.65 9.51
CA LYS A 116 5.81 15.91 10.12
C LYS A 116 5.22 15.03 11.22
N VAL A 117 5.49 13.73 11.17
CA VAL A 117 4.95 12.76 12.12
C VAL A 117 5.99 12.46 13.19
N THR A 118 5.68 12.76 14.43
CA THR A 118 6.47 12.36 15.60
C THR A 118 5.77 11.20 16.29
N LYS A 119 6.48 10.09 16.52
CA LYS A 119 5.91 8.94 17.23
C LYS A 119 5.88 9.23 18.73
N THR A 120 4.71 9.14 19.34
CA THR A 120 4.59 9.20 20.80
C THR A 120 5.26 7.98 21.42
N GLN A 121 6.20 8.21 22.33
CA GLN A 121 6.81 7.12 23.08
C GLN A 121 5.72 6.58 24.02
N ARG A 122 5.26 5.34 23.80
CA ARG A 122 4.38 4.67 24.75
C ARG A 122 5.13 4.63 26.07
N GLN A 123 4.56 5.25 27.11
CA GLN A 123 5.07 5.15 28.48
C GLN A 123 4.81 3.71 28.99
N GLY A 124 5.58 2.77 28.45
CA GLY A 124 5.62 1.37 28.86
C GLY A 124 6.64 1.25 29.98
N GLY A 125 6.18 0.74 31.12
CA GLY A 125 6.93 0.62 32.36
C GLY A 125 8.31 0.00 32.21
N GLY A 126 9.25 0.53 32.98
CA GLY A 126 10.57 -0.03 33.13
C GLY A 126 10.49 -1.49 33.58
N PHE A 127 10.80 -2.40 32.67
CA PHE A 127 11.29 -3.72 33.02
C PHE A 127 12.79 -3.59 33.19
N GLY A 128 13.20 -3.55 34.47
CA GLY A 128 14.59 -3.80 34.85
C GLY A 128 15.02 -5.16 34.33
N GLY A 129 15.92 -5.14 33.34
CA GLY A 129 16.74 -6.26 32.95
C GLY A 129 18.14 -6.01 33.47
N GLY A 130 18.39 -6.44 34.71
CA GLY A 130 19.73 -6.50 35.25
C GLY A 130 20.55 -7.62 34.60
N GLY A 131 21.87 -7.44 34.61
CA GLY A 131 22.84 -8.53 34.48
C GLY A 131 23.78 -8.41 33.29
N GLY A 132 25.07 -8.14 33.56
CA GLY A 132 26.15 -8.44 32.62
C GLY A 132 27.26 -7.41 32.46
N GLY A 133 27.59 -6.63 33.50
CA GLY A 133 28.82 -5.84 33.53
C GLY A 133 30.04 -6.75 33.67
N PHE A 134 30.87 -6.83 32.63
CA PHE A 134 32.22 -7.36 32.73
C PHE A 134 33.17 -6.22 33.10
N GLY A 135 33.59 -6.23 34.37
CA GLY A 135 34.49 -5.25 34.95
C GLY A 135 35.88 -5.29 34.33
N GLY A 136 36.31 -4.15 33.80
CA GLY A 136 37.72 -3.80 33.65
C GLY A 136 38.14 -3.02 34.89
N GLY A 137 38.73 -3.72 35.87
CA GLY A 137 39.34 -3.09 37.04
C GLY A 137 40.68 -2.45 36.67
N GLN A 138 40.82 -1.16 36.92
CA GLN A 138 42.10 -0.46 36.90
C GLN A 138 42.24 0.28 38.25
N PRO A 139 43.22 -0.08 39.10
CA PRO A 139 43.31 0.48 40.43
C PRO A 139 43.93 1.89 40.42
N GLN A 140 43.29 2.71 41.23
CA GLN A 140 43.56 4.09 41.60
C GLN A 140 44.93 4.23 42.29
N GLY A 141 45.84 4.97 41.67
CA GLY A 141 47.09 5.47 42.27
C GLY A 141 47.03 6.99 42.32
N GLY A 142 47.00 7.55 43.53
CA GLY A 142 46.91 8.99 43.77
C GLY A 142 48.24 9.71 43.68
N GLY A 143 48.18 11.04 43.74
CA GLY A 143 49.30 11.84 44.23
C GLY A 143 49.55 13.18 43.55
N TYR A 144 49.24 14.23 44.31
CA TYR A 144 49.93 15.53 44.40
C TYR A 144 49.78 16.54 43.26
N GLY A 145 49.46 17.76 43.70
CA GLY A 145 49.13 18.89 42.83
C GLY A 145 50.34 19.73 42.43
N ASN A 146 50.10 20.74 41.61
CA ASN A 146 50.70 22.05 41.78
C ASN A 146 49.96 23.10 40.94
N GLN A 147 49.93 24.27 41.54
CA GLN A 147 49.51 25.60 41.16
C GLN A 147 50.15 26.10 39.85
N GLY A 148 49.43 26.95 39.10
CA GLY A 148 50.07 27.79 38.08
C GLY A 148 49.12 28.24 36.98
N GLY A 149 48.67 29.49 37.03
CA GLY A 149 47.87 30.12 35.99
C GLY A 149 48.68 30.53 34.75
N GLY A 150 47.98 30.97 33.70
CA GLY A 150 48.63 31.55 32.52
C GLY A 150 47.70 31.71 31.33
N PHE A 151 47.59 32.94 30.85
CA PHE A 151 46.71 33.47 29.80
C PHE A 151 46.99 32.93 28.38
N GLY A 152 45.98 32.98 27.50
CA GLY A 152 46.20 33.40 26.11
C GLY A 152 45.52 32.58 24.99
N GLY A 153 44.60 33.22 24.26
CA GLY A 153 44.41 32.99 22.81
C GLY A 153 43.12 32.27 22.37
N PRO A 154 42.27 32.90 21.51
CA PRO A 154 41.15 32.23 20.86
C PRO A 154 41.55 31.74 19.46
N GLN A 155 41.39 30.45 19.15
CA GLN A 155 41.57 29.99 17.78
C GLN A 155 40.59 28.87 17.38
N GLY A 156 39.50 29.30 16.74
CA GLY A 156 38.98 28.69 15.51
C GLY A 156 38.65 27.20 15.53
N GLY A 157 37.59 26.80 16.23
CA GLY A 157 36.94 25.50 16.04
C GLY A 157 36.02 25.52 14.81
N ARG A 158 36.48 24.98 13.67
CA ARG A 158 35.61 24.54 12.58
C ARG A 158 35.15 23.11 12.88
N SER A 159 33.99 22.98 13.50
CA SER A 159 33.27 21.71 13.67
C SER A 159 32.59 21.33 12.36
N GLY A 160 33.03 20.25 11.74
CA GLY A 160 32.27 19.56 10.67
C GLY A 160 31.00 18.91 11.24
N PRO A 161 29.95 18.72 10.42
CA PRO A 161 28.71 18.08 10.87
C PRO A 161 28.91 16.56 11.05
N PRO A 162 28.31 15.93 12.08
CA PRO A 162 28.27 14.47 12.18
C PRO A 162 27.26 13.94 11.16
N ALA A 163 27.70 13.02 10.31
CA ALA A 163 26.89 12.34 9.32
C ALA A 163 26.73 10.87 9.73
N ASP A 164 25.68 10.58 10.49
CA ASP A 164 25.23 9.21 10.76
C ASP A 164 23.79 9.08 10.28
N ASP A 165 23.61 8.78 8.98
CA ASP A 165 22.32 8.35 8.44
C ASP A 165 22.42 6.86 8.05
N PRO A 166 21.80 5.94 8.81
CA PRO A 166 21.99 4.48 8.68
C PRO A 166 21.35 3.85 7.44
N TRP A 167 20.92 4.65 6.46
CA TRP A 167 20.25 4.21 5.23
C TRP A 167 21.02 4.56 3.95
N ALA A 168 22.23 5.12 4.03
CA ALA A 168 23.06 5.37 2.86
C ALA A 168 23.69 4.05 2.34
N THR A 169 23.07 3.43 1.34
CA THR A 169 23.69 2.35 0.58
C THR A 169 24.73 2.92 -0.39
N ASN A 170 25.97 2.49 -0.19
CA ASN A 170 27.16 2.82 -0.96
C ASN A 170 26.98 2.49 -2.46
N GLY A 171 26.67 3.51 -3.26
CA GLY A 171 26.84 3.49 -4.72
C GLY A 171 28.29 3.82 -5.06
N GLY A 172 29.14 2.79 -5.14
CA GLY A 172 30.52 2.92 -5.59
C GLY A 172 30.59 3.07 -7.11
N GLY A 173 30.86 4.30 -7.57
CA GLY A 173 31.18 4.59 -8.96
C GLY A 173 32.66 4.35 -9.30
N GLY A 174 32.93 4.21 -10.60
CA GLY A 174 34.24 4.39 -11.22
C GLY A 174 34.01 4.91 -12.65
N GLY A 175 34.75 5.97 -13.03
CA GLY A 175 34.66 6.70 -14.32
C GLY A 175 34.86 5.80 -15.55
N PHE A 176 34.82 6.27 -16.79
CA PHE A 176 35.41 7.49 -17.36
C PHE A 176 34.67 7.83 -18.68
N GLY A 177 34.77 9.08 -19.12
CA GLY A 177 33.93 9.63 -20.19
C GLY A 177 34.36 9.41 -21.65
N GLY A 178 33.60 10.07 -22.52
CA GLY A 178 34.07 10.63 -23.79
C GLY A 178 33.75 9.84 -25.07
N GLY A 179 33.08 10.52 -26.01
CA GLY A 179 33.35 10.42 -27.45
C GLY A 179 32.48 9.46 -28.27
N GLY A 180 31.76 10.00 -29.26
CA GLY A 180 31.04 9.23 -30.28
C GLY A 180 31.92 8.72 -31.42
N GLY A 181 31.29 8.00 -32.37
CA GLY A 181 31.87 7.74 -33.70
C GLY A 181 31.92 6.27 -34.12
N ALA A 182 31.06 5.92 -35.08
CA ALA A 182 31.21 5.04 -36.24
C ALA A 182 32.10 3.76 -36.25
N SER A 183 31.54 2.77 -36.97
CA SER A 183 32.14 1.75 -37.88
C SER A 183 32.81 0.46 -37.35
N ASP A 184 32.32 -0.65 -37.93
CA ASP A 184 33.01 -1.92 -38.31
C ASP A 184 34.52 -1.75 -38.65
N PRO A 185 35.40 -2.79 -38.53
CA PRO A 185 35.24 -4.06 -39.26
C PRO A 185 35.88 -5.36 -38.67
N ALA A 186 35.29 -6.49 -39.06
CA ALA A 186 35.84 -7.74 -39.64
C ALA A 186 37.23 -8.38 -39.25
N VAL A 187 37.23 -9.74 -39.28
CA VAL A 187 38.24 -10.67 -39.87
C VAL A 187 39.13 -11.58 -38.95
N ARG A 188 38.99 -12.91 -39.19
CA ARG A 188 39.94 -14.07 -39.05
C ARG A 188 40.46 -14.43 -37.64
N ASN A 189 40.86 -15.67 -37.29
CA ASN A 189 41.30 -16.80 -38.10
C ASN A 189 41.14 -18.16 -37.37
N ARG A 190 41.19 -19.20 -38.20
CA ARG A 190 41.08 -20.65 -38.01
C ARG A 190 42.44 -21.30 -37.70
N ARG A 191 42.45 -22.42 -36.96
CA ARG A 191 43.36 -23.61 -37.02
C ARG A 191 42.76 -24.67 -36.09
N VAL A 192 42.19 -25.80 -36.53
CA VAL A 192 42.72 -27.01 -37.19
C VAL A 192 43.84 -27.71 -36.40
N ILE A 193 43.49 -28.83 -35.78
CA ILE A 193 44.37 -30.00 -35.63
C ILE A 193 43.60 -31.24 -36.10
N SER A 194 44.28 -32.02 -36.92
CA SER A 194 43.84 -33.25 -37.58
C SER A 194 44.53 -34.42 -36.90
N SER A 195 43.81 -35.51 -36.62
CA SER A 195 44.43 -36.84 -36.54
C SER A 195 43.39 -37.93 -36.79
N MET A 196 43.62 -38.64 -37.89
CA MET A 196 42.92 -39.84 -38.34
C MET A 196 43.03 -40.97 -37.30
N SER A 197 41.95 -41.74 -37.11
CA SER A 197 42.05 -43.18 -36.90
C SER A 197 40.74 -43.90 -37.25
N GLN A 198 40.88 -45.15 -37.61
CA GLN A 198 40.10 -45.96 -38.56
C GLN A 198 38.81 -46.62 -38.00
N PRO A 199 37.97 -47.28 -38.85
CA PRO A 199 36.63 -47.78 -38.50
C PRO A 199 36.62 -49.26 -38.06
N ILE A 200 35.64 -49.64 -37.24
CA ILE A 200 35.36 -51.05 -36.89
C ILE A 200 34.05 -51.49 -37.58
N PRO A 201 34.06 -52.59 -38.36
CA PRO A 201 32.86 -53.13 -39.00
C PRO A 201 32.25 -54.27 -38.17
N GLY A 202 30.92 -54.40 -38.22
CA GLY A 202 30.25 -55.67 -37.91
C GLY A 202 29.00 -55.58 -37.03
N ARG A 203 27.84 -55.29 -37.65
CA ARG A 203 26.62 -56.03 -37.33
C ARG A 203 25.65 -56.04 -38.52
N THR A 204 25.17 -57.24 -38.79
CA THR A 204 24.42 -57.72 -39.95
C THR A 204 23.03 -57.09 -40.14
N PRO A 205 22.45 -57.21 -41.36
CA PRO A 205 21.22 -56.54 -41.75
C PRO A 205 19.99 -57.35 -41.30
N GLY A 206 19.06 -56.70 -40.61
CA GLY A 206 17.80 -57.29 -40.15
C GLY A 206 16.61 -56.41 -40.46
N LEU A 207 15.86 -56.81 -41.48
CA LEU A 207 14.50 -56.39 -41.86
C LEU A 207 14.25 -54.90 -42.12
N LEU A 208 14.10 -54.57 -43.41
CA LEU A 208 13.29 -53.44 -43.87
C LEU A 208 11.86 -53.58 -43.30
N ARG A 209 11.54 -52.85 -42.24
CA ARG A 209 10.18 -52.36 -42.03
C ARG A 209 10.09 -50.97 -42.65
N ARG A 210 9.43 -50.89 -43.81
CA ARG A 210 8.96 -49.63 -44.38
C ARG A 210 8.03 -48.96 -43.34
N SER A 211 8.57 -48.04 -42.55
CA SER A 211 7.78 -47.07 -41.82
C SER A 211 7.38 -45.98 -42.81
N THR A 212 6.20 -46.13 -43.41
CA THR A 212 5.51 -44.99 -44.03
C THR A 212 5.23 -44.00 -42.90
N THR A 213 6.17 -43.09 -42.66
CA THR A 213 5.97 -41.97 -41.75
C THR A 213 4.97 -41.04 -42.44
N MET A 214 3.69 -41.25 -42.15
CA MET A 214 2.63 -40.31 -42.46
C MET A 214 3.08 -38.93 -41.95
N ALA A 215 3.32 -38.01 -42.86
CA ALA A 215 3.68 -36.64 -42.54
C ALA A 215 2.58 -36.04 -41.65
N LYS A 216 2.96 -35.65 -40.44
CA LYS A 216 2.10 -35.00 -39.46
C LYS A 216 1.48 -33.75 -40.10
N PRO A 217 0.13 -33.64 -40.20
CA PRO A 217 -0.48 -32.50 -40.87
C PRO A 217 -0.09 -31.20 -40.16
N ALA A 218 0.32 -30.20 -40.95
CA ALA A 218 0.75 -28.90 -40.45
C ALA A 218 -0.33 -28.29 -39.55
N ALA A 219 0.04 -27.96 -38.30
CA ALA A 219 -0.86 -27.42 -37.31
C ALA A 219 -1.46 -26.09 -37.80
N ARG A 220 -2.80 -26.06 -37.97
CA ARG A 220 -3.52 -24.84 -38.35
C ARG A 220 -3.34 -23.78 -37.26
N LYS A 221 -2.84 -22.60 -37.63
CA LYS A 221 -2.62 -21.46 -36.71
C LYS A 221 -3.98 -21.03 -36.12
N PRO A 222 -4.14 -20.97 -34.78
CA PRO A 222 -5.41 -20.58 -34.18
C PRO A 222 -5.71 -19.11 -34.44
N LYS A 223 -6.93 -18.82 -34.93
CA LYS A 223 -7.41 -17.45 -35.12
C LYS A 223 -7.53 -16.76 -33.76
N LYS A 224 -7.06 -15.51 -33.67
CA LYS A 224 -7.15 -14.71 -32.44
C LYS A 224 -8.62 -14.37 -32.20
N LYS A 225 -9.16 -14.78 -31.04
CA LYS A 225 -10.52 -14.44 -30.62
C LYS A 225 -10.56 -12.97 -30.19
N VAL A 226 -11.58 -12.25 -30.62
CA VAL A 226 -11.86 -10.87 -30.19
C VAL A 226 -12.56 -10.93 -28.83
N CYS A 227 -12.28 -9.95 -27.97
CA CYS A 227 -12.90 -9.86 -26.65
C CYS A 227 -14.37 -9.43 -26.78
N LEU A 228 -15.27 -10.21 -26.19
CA LEU A 228 -16.72 -9.97 -26.17
C LEU A 228 -17.04 -8.56 -25.64
N PHE A 229 -16.49 -8.21 -24.48
CA PHE A 229 -16.75 -6.92 -23.82
C PHE A 229 -16.17 -5.70 -24.58
N CYS A 230 -15.05 -5.87 -25.29
CA CYS A 230 -14.51 -4.80 -26.13
C CYS A 230 -15.39 -4.55 -27.36
N GLN A 231 -16.02 -5.60 -27.90
CA GLN A 231 -16.93 -5.49 -29.02
C GLN A 231 -18.29 -4.88 -28.59
N GLU A 232 -18.79 -5.29 -27.42
CA GLU A 232 -20.03 -4.78 -26.84
C GLU A 232 -19.88 -3.42 -26.14
N LYS A 233 -18.65 -2.87 -26.06
CA LYS A 233 -18.32 -1.59 -25.40
C LYS A 233 -18.86 -1.47 -23.97
N GLN A 234 -18.88 -2.57 -23.24
CA GLN A 234 -19.36 -2.57 -21.86
C GLN A 234 -18.19 -2.23 -20.91
N SER A 235 -18.21 -1.04 -20.33
CA SER A 235 -17.13 -0.51 -19.48
C SER A 235 -17.18 -1.00 -18.02
N TYR A 236 -18.31 -1.57 -17.59
CA TYR A 236 -18.52 -2.03 -16.23
C TYR A 236 -19.27 -3.36 -16.22
N ILE A 237 -18.75 -4.32 -15.44
CA ILE A 237 -19.23 -5.70 -15.38
C ILE A 237 -19.84 -5.93 -14.00
N ASP A 238 -21.17 -6.01 -13.96
CA ASP A 238 -21.90 -6.18 -12.71
C ASP A 238 -21.76 -7.59 -12.14
N TYR A 239 -21.48 -7.67 -10.84
CA TYR A 239 -21.36 -8.95 -10.13
C TYR A 239 -22.72 -9.64 -9.90
N LYS A 240 -23.83 -8.90 -10.07
CA LYS A 240 -25.20 -9.40 -9.93
C LYS A 240 -25.66 -10.21 -11.14
N ASP A 241 -25.03 -10.03 -12.30
CA ASP A 241 -25.40 -10.69 -13.55
C ASP A 241 -24.87 -12.13 -13.62
N THR A 242 -25.50 -13.01 -12.86
CA THR A 242 -25.10 -14.43 -12.78
C THR A 242 -25.15 -15.14 -14.13
N THR A 243 -26.07 -14.77 -15.03
CA THR A 243 -26.20 -15.34 -16.38
C THR A 243 -24.97 -15.07 -17.24
N LEU A 244 -24.42 -13.85 -17.17
CA LEU A 244 -23.23 -13.47 -17.91
C LEU A 244 -21.98 -14.11 -17.29
N LEU A 245 -21.85 -14.04 -15.96
CA LEU A 245 -20.69 -14.58 -15.25
C LEU A 245 -20.57 -16.11 -15.36
N ARG A 246 -21.69 -16.85 -15.43
CA ARG A 246 -21.69 -18.31 -15.64
C ARG A 246 -20.98 -18.72 -16.94
N LYS A 247 -21.00 -17.90 -17.99
CA LYS A 247 -20.29 -18.17 -19.27
C LYS A 247 -18.76 -18.17 -19.08
N PHE A 248 -18.25 -17.43 -18.09
CA PHE A 248 -16.82 -17.30 -17.80
C PHE A 248 -16.31 -18.25 -16.72
N ILE A 249 -17.18 -19.12 -16.20
CA ILE A 249 -16.84 -20.12 -15.18
C ILE A 249 -17.00 -21.52 -15.79
N SER A 250 -16.24 -22.48 -15.30
CA SER A 250 -16.48 -23.90 -15.58
C SER A 250 -17.61 -24.44 -14.72
N GLU A 251 -18.16 -25.59 -15.08
CA GLU A 251 -19.17 -26.27 -14.27
C GLU A 251 -18.69 -26.57 -12.83
N ARG A 252 -17.37 -26.77 -12.65
CA ARG A 252 -16.71 -26.97 -11.36
C ARG A 252 -16.39 -25.67 -10.60
N GLY A 253 -16.88 -24.53 -11.08
CA GLY A 253 -16.62 -23.25 -10.45
C GLY A 253 -15.23 -22.67 -10.72
N LYS A 254 -14.40 -23.19 -11.64
CA LYS A 254 -13.09 -22.57 -11.94
C LYS A 254 -13.26 -21.44 -12.95
N ILE A 255 -12.59 -20.30 -12.75
CA ILE A 255 -12.62 -19.19 -13.72
C ILE A 255 -11.92 -19.64 -15.00
N ARG A 256 -12.59 -19.52 -16.15
CA ARG A 256 -12.02 -19.91 -17.45
C ARG A 256 -10.88 -18.97 -17.83
N ALA A 257 -9.81 -19.56 -18.36
CA ALA A 257 -8.65 -18.80 -18.80
C ALA A 257 -8.97 -17.96 -20.05
N ARG A 258 -8.26 -16.83 -20.19
CA ARG A 258 -8.37 -15.88 -21.31
C ARG A 258 -8.38 -16.54 -22.70
N ARG A 259 -7.57 -17.58 -22.90
CA ARG A 259 -7.49 -18.33 -24.18
C ARG A 259 -8.80 -19.02 -24.57
N VAL A 260 -9.62 -19.36 -23.58
CA VAL A 260 -10.91 -20.03 -23.78
C VAL A 260 -11.98 -18.98 -24.10
N THR A 261 -12.04 -17.91 -23.29
CA THR A 261 -13.08 -16.88 -23.32
C THR A 261 -12.84 -15.78 -24.36
N GLY A 262 -11.59 -15.55 -24.77
CA GLY A 262 -11.22 -14.51 -25.74
C GLY A 262 -11.09 -13.10 -25.16
N ASN A 263 -11.24 -12.92 -23.83
CA ASN A 263 -11.21 -11.59 -23.20
C ASN A 263 -9.87 -10.87 -23.36
N CYS A 264 -9.83 -9.54 -23.23
CA CYS A 264 -8.58 -8.79 -23.08
C CYS A 264 -8.05 -8.92 -21.64
N THR A 265 -6.82 -8.45 -21.39
CA THR A 265 -6.21 -8.56 -20.05
C THR A 265 -6.97 -7.76 -18.99
N GLN A 266 -7.49 -6.59 -19.35
CA GLN A 266 -8.27 -5.73 -18.45
C GLN A 266 -9.61 -6.38 -18.10
N HIS A 267 -10.47 -6.67 -19.09
CA HIS A 267 -11.75 -7.33 -18.85
C HIS A 267 -11.63 -8.71 -18.19
N GLN A 268 -10.52 -9.44 -18.39
CA GLN A 268 -10.29 -10.69 -17.65
C GLN A 268 -10.10 -10.44 -16.14
N ARG A 269 -9.45 -9.33 -15.74
CA ARG A 269 -9.33 -8.93 -14.33
C ARG A 269 -10.69 -8.49 -13.78
N ASP A 270 -11.42 -7.68 -14.54
CA ASP A 270 -12.73 -7.16 -14.11
C ASP A 270 -13.74 -8.28 -13.91
N VAL A 271 -13.82 -9.23 -14.86
CA VAL A 271 -14.63 -10.45 -14.72
C VAL A 271 -14.19 -11.28 -13.50
N ALA A 272 -12.88 -11.42 -13.26
CA ALA A 272 -12.40 -12.17 -12.11
C ALA A 272 -12.78 -11.51 -10.78
N THR A 273 -12.74 -10.17 -10.70
CA THR A 273 -13.20 -9.41 -9.54
C THR A 273 -14.70 -9.54 -9.35
N ALA A 274 -15.48 -9.38 -10.41
CA ALA A 274 -16.94 -9.57 -10.37
C ALA A 274 -17.34 -10.98 -9.89
N ILE A 275 -16.65 -12.03 -10.36
CA ILE A 275 -16.89 -13.42 -9.92
C ILE A 275 -16.52 -13.61 -8.44
N LYS A 276 -15.44 -13.00 -7.95
CA LYS A 276 -15.07 -13.06 -6.53
C LYS A 276 -16.13 -12.38 -5.67
N ASN A 277 -16.53 -11.17 -6.02
CA ASN A 277 -17.58 -10.43 -5.31
C ASN A 277 -18.91 -11.20 -5.31
N ALA A 278 -19.29 -11.78 -6.45
CA ALA A 278 -20.48 -12.62 -6.58
C ALA A 278 -20.45 -13.88 -5.69
N ARG A 279 -19.26 -14.41 -5.37
CA ARG A 279 -19.10 -15.53 -4.44
C ARG A 279 -19.21 -15.13 -2.98
N GLU A 280 -18.69 -13.95 -2.61
CA GLU A 280 -18.84 -13.41 -1.26
C GLU A 280 -20.33 -13.23 -0.92
N VAL A 281 -21.15 -12.83 -1.89
CA VAL A 281 -22.61 -12.71 -1.72
C VAL A 281 -23.40 -13.99 -2.05
N ALA A 282 -22.74 -15.13 -2.17
CA ALA A 282 -23.34 -16.45 -2.43
C ALA A 282 -24.19 -16.58 -3.71
N LEU A 283 -24.00 -15.70 -4.71
CA LEU A 283 -24.70 -15.77 -6.01
C LEU A 283 -24.08 -16.82 -6.96
N LEU A 284 -22.82 -17.19 -6.74
CA LEU A 284 -22.11 -18.19 -7.53
C LEU A 284 -21.37 -19.17 -6.62
N PRO A 285 -21.28 -20.46 -7.02
CA PRO A 285 -20.57 -21.45 -6.23
C PRO A 285 -19.06 -21.17 -6.19
N TYR A 286 -18.45 -21.43 -5.04
CA TYR A 286 -17.00 -21.54 -4.91
C TYR A 286 -16.49 -22.74 -5.69
N THR A 287 -15.19 -22.75 -6.00
CA THR A 287 -14.55 -23.90 -6.66
C THR A 287 -14.71 -25.14 -5.77
N SER A 288 -15.61 -26.05 -6.16
CA SER A 288 -15.75 -27.31 -5.47
C SER A 288 -14.50 -28.15 -5.78
N THR A 289 -13.68 -28.36 -4.75
CA THR A 289 -12.64 -29.40 -4.74
C THR A 289 -13.24 -30.69 -4.17
N ALA A 290 -14.51 -30.99 -4.48
CA ALA A 290 -15.02 -32.34 -4.25
C ALA A 290 -14.35 -33.26 -5.29
N ARG A 291 -13.49 -34.13 -4.78
CA ARG A 291 -12.91 -35.25 -5.52
C ARG A 291 -13.94 -36.36 -5.62
#